data_AF-A0A0G1PVC3-F1
#
_entry.id   AF-A0A0G1PVC3-F1
#
_cell.length_a   1.000
_cell.length_b   1.000
_cell.length_c   1.000
_cell.angle_alpha   90.00
_cell.angle_beta   90.00
_cell.angle_gamma   90.00
#
_symmetry.space_group_name_H-M   'P 1'
#
loop_
_entity.id
_entity.type
_entity.pdbx_description
1 polymer ?
#
loop_
_entity_poly.entity_id
_entity_poly.type
_entity_poly.pdbx_seq_one_letter_code
_entity_poly.pdbx_strand_id
1 'polypeptide(L)'
;MRKYILSFALLFVLAALYAGAARAQVGEQLRETRQEFKQFRQAEVQEFKQRLEQLKAANQTKREEFKATVEQNRSELRTRVQTEREQLKEKLAAIKDERKKQIVERVAQQLNELNERQTNHLVQVLDKLDTALGRVGTRTDKAEANGRDISSVRTAISAANEAITASRAAISVQAGKSYTIAVTDEAGLRKVVGDARQTLHNDLSETRKAVKTAHDAVKKAATTLAQIPQVDELKVEPSATE
;
A
#
# COMPACT_ATOMS: atom_id res chain seq x y z
N MET A 1 -31.38 70.95 54.46
CA MET A 1 -31.46 69.59 53.88
C MET A 1 -30.39 69.44 52.80
N ARG A 2 -29.18 69.06 53.21
CA ARG A 2 -28.00 68.82 52.36
C ARG A 2 -27.53 67.40 52.68
N LYS A 3 -27.98 66.42 51.92
CA LYS A 3 -27.59 65.00 51.90
C LYS A 3 -28.40 64.40 50.73
N TYR A 4 -27.82 63.47 49.95
CA TYR A 4 -28.38 62.82 48.74
C TYR A 4 -28.00 63.38 47.35
N ILE A 5 -26.80 63.95 47.16
CA ILE A 5 -26.23 64.17 45.81
C ILE A 5 -25.03 63.24 45.53
N LEU A 6 -24.56 62.44 46.50
CA LEU A 6 -23.40 61.56 46.31
C LEU A 6 -23.70 60.11 45.87
N SER A 7 -24.95 59.73 45.60
CA SER A 7 -25.29 58.30 45.39
C SER A 7 -25.51 57.84 43.94
N PHE A 8 -25.40 58.71 42.94
CA PHE A 8 -25.58 58.32 41.53
C PHE A 8 -24.28 58.28 40.71
N ALA A 9 -23.22 59.00 41.14
CA ALA A 9 -21.91 58.93 40.48
C ALA A 9 -21.11 57.68 40.89
N LEU A 10 -21.36 57.09 42.06
CA LEU A 10 -20.70 55.84 42.47
C LEU A 10 -21.33 54.62 41.77
N LEU A 11 -22.62 54.67 41.42
CA LEU A 11 -23.35 53.57 40.77
C LEU A 11 -23.14 53.52 39.24
N PHE A 12 -22.83 54.65 38.59
CA PHE A 12 -22.46 54.67 37.17
C PHE A 12 -20.97 54.40 36.92
N VAL A 13 -20.09 54.72 37.89
CA VAL A 13 -18.67 54.33 37.85
C VAL A 13 -18.50 52.84 38.19
N LEU A 14 -19.30 52.26 39.11
CA LEU A 14 -19.32 50.82 39.36
C LEU A 14 -19.88 50.00 38.18
N ALA A 15 -20.86 50.51 37.42
CA ALA A 15 -21.37 49.85 36.21
C ALA A 15 -20.40 49.93 35.02
N ALA A 16 -19.66 51.03 34.88
CA ALA A 16 -18.60 51.16 33.87
C ALA A 16 -17.34 50.32 34.19
N LEU A 17 -16.99 50.19 35.47
CA LEU A 17 -15.96 49.25 35.94
C LEU A 17 -16.40 47.78 35.79
N TYR A 18 -17.66 47.45 36.03
CA TYR A 18 -18.21 46.10 35.77
C TYR A 18 -18.29 45.77 34.27
N ALA A 19 -18.66 46.73 33.41
CA ALA A 19 -18.69 46.53 31.96
C ALA A 19 -17.28 46.44 31.33
N GLY A 20 -16.30 47.16 31.88
CA GLY A 20 -14.89 47.06 31.50
C GLY A 20 -14.24 45.75 31.97
N ALA A 21 -14.51 45.34 33.20
CA ALA A 21 -14.05 44.06 33.75
C ALA A 21 -14.70 42.85 33.06
N ALA A 22 -16.00 42.92 32.74
CA ALA A 22 -16.69 41.88 31.98
C ALA A 22 -16.17 41.78 30.53
N ARG A 23 -15.84 42.90 29.86
CA ARG A 23 -15.18 42.88 28.54
C ARG A 23 -13.74 42.36 28.59
N ALA A 24 -13.01 42.66 29.66
CA ALA A 24 -11.66 42.12 29.87
C ALA A 24 -11.68 40.61 30.16
N GLN A 25 -12.61 40.13 31.00
CA GLN A 25 -12.82 38.72 31.29
C GLN A 25 -13.29 37.93 30.06
N VAL A 26 -14.23 38.47 29.26
CA VAL A 26 -14.65 37.84 28.00
C VAL A 26 -13.49 37.83 26.99
N GLY A 27 -12.66 38.87 26.96
CA GLY A 27 -11.45 38.92 26.12
C GLY A 27 -10.38 37.91 26.53
N GLU A 28 -10.16 37.68 27.82
CA GLU A 28 -9.27 36.63 28.34
C GLU A 28 -9.83 35.23 28.07
N GLN A 29 -11.11 34.99 28.36
CA GLN A 29 -11.76 33.70 28.09
C GLN A 29 -11.73 33.34 26.59
N LEU A 30 -11.90 34.32 25.70
CA LEU A 30 -11.76 34.12 24.25
C LEU A 30 -10.32 33.85 23.80
N ARG A 31 -9.32 34.41 24.51
CA ARG A 31 -7.90 34.15 24.25
C ARG A 31 -7.47 32.77 24.74
N GLU A 32 -7.92 32.38 25.93
CA GLU A 32 -7.69 31.05 26.49
C GLU A 32 -8.36 29.96 25.65
N THR A 33 -9.65 30.10 25.31
CA THR A 33 -10.33 29.15 24.42
C THR A 33 -9.68 29.09 23.03
N ARG A 34 -9.18 30.20 22.46
CA ARG A 34 -8.39 30.16 21.22
C ARG A 34 -7.06 29.43 21.39
N GLN A 35 -6.37 29.62 22.51
CA GLN A 35 -5.11 28.94 22.79
C GLN A 35 -5.30 27.44 23.02
N GLU A 36 -6.31 27.06 23.80
CA GLU A 36 -6.73 25.66 24.00
C GLU A 36 -7.12 25.01 22.69
N PHE A 37 -7.94 25.68 21.87
CA PHE A 37 -8.32 25.17 20.55
C PHE A 37 -7.10 25.02 19.62
N LYS A 38 -6.15 25.95 19.67
CA LYS A 38 -4.90 25.87 18.90
C LYS A 38 -4.01 24.73 19.37
N GLN A 39 -3.89 24.51 20.68
CA GLN A 39 -3.11 23.40 21.27
C GLN A 39 -3.76 22.05 20.97
N PHE A 40 -5.08 21.94 21.11
CA PHE A 40 -5.86 20.76 20.76
C PHE A 40 -5.66 20.39 19.29
N ARG A 41 -5.82 21.37 18.38
CA ARG A 41 -5.57 21.18 16.95
C ARG A 41 -4.12 20.77 16.66
N GLN A 42 -3.15 21.33 17.37
CA GLN A 42 -1.74 20.95 17.22
C GLN A 42 -1.47 19.51 17.70
N ALA A 43 -2.11 19.08 18.79
CA ALA A 43 -2.01 17.73 19.33
C ALA A 43 -2.62 16.70 18.36
N GLU A 44 -3.82 16.94 17.85
CA GLU A 44 -4.45 16.05 16.85
C GLU A 44 -3.62 15.95 15.56
N VAL A 45 -3.05 17.07 15.08
CA VAL A 45 -2.16 17.06 13.92
C VAL A 45 -0.87 16.27 14.19
N GLN A 46 -0.32 16.35 15.40
CA GLN A 46 0.86 15.56 15.79
C GLN A 46 0.55 14.06 15.84
N GLU A 47 -0.56 13.68 16.46
CA GLU A 47 -1.02 12.28 16.52
C GLU A 47 -1.28 11.73 15.12
N PHE A 48 -1.93 12.52 14.26
CA PHE A 48 -2.16 12.16 12.87
C PHE A 48 -0.85 11.92 12.10
N LYS A 49 0.15 12.81 12.26
CA LYS A 49 1.48 12.63 11.66
C LYS A 49 2.16 11.35 12.16
N GLN A 50 2.09 11.07 13.46
CA GLN A 50 2.67 9.86 14.04
C GLN A 50 2.02 8.60 13.45
N ARG A 51 0.68 8.59 13.35
CA ARG A 51 -0.05 7.48 12.74
C ARG A 51 0.34 7.26 11.28
N LEU A 52 0.51 8.33 10.49
CA LEU A 52 0.98 8.23 9.11
C LEU A 52 2.40 7.63 9.02
N GLU A 53 3.32 8.07 9.87
CA GLU A 53 4.69 7.54 9.90
C GLU A 53 4.71 6.07 10.32
N GLN A 54 3.90 5.67 11.29
CA GLN A 54 3.74 4.26 11.68
C GLN A 54 3.20 3.40 10.52
N LEU A 55 2.19 3.89 9.80
CA LEU A 55 1.62 3.18 8.65
C LEU A 55 2.62 3.06 7.50
N LYS A 56 3.39 4.11 7.21
CA LYS A 56 4.47 4.05 6.21
C LYS A 56 5.54 3.05 6.61
N ALA A 57 5.98 3.08 7.86
CA ALA A 57 6.98 2.15 8.39
C ALA A 57 6.48 0.70 8.27
N ALA A 58 5.26 0.41 8.73
CA ALA A 58 4.68 -0.93 8.65
C ALA A 58 4.54 -1.44 7.21
N ASN A 59 4.14 -0.58 6.25
CA ASN A 59 4.08 -0.96 4.85
C ASN A 59 5.47 -1.20 4.25
N GLN A 60 6.46 -0.37 4.61
CA GLN A 60 7.84 -0.55 4.18
C GLN A 60 8.41 -1.87 4.70
N THR A 61 8.18 -2.21 5.98
CA THR A 61 8.58 -3.50 6.56
C THR A 61 7.95 -4.66 5.81
N LYS A 62 6.63 -4.66 5.57
CA LYS A 62 5.96 -5.73 4.80
C LYS A 62 6.52 -5.87 3.38
N ARG A 63 6.92 -4.77 2.77
CA ARG A 63 7.53 -4.76 1.44
C ARG A 63 8.94 -5.36 1.46
N GLU A 64 9.73 -5.04 2.47
CA GLU A 64 11.08 -5.58 2.65
C GLU A 64 11.04 -7.08 2.98
N GLU A 65 10.17 -7.49 3.90
CA GLU A 65 9.92 -8.91 4.22
C GLU A 65 9.52 -9.70 2.97
N PHE A 66 8.56 -9.18 2.21
CA PHE A 66 8.14 -9.81 0.95
C PHE A 66 9.31 -9.97 -0.03
N LYS A 67 10.12 -8.92 -0.23
CA LYS A 67 11.29 -8.98 -1.11
C LYS A 67 12.33 -9.98 -0.62
N ALA A 68 12.57 -10.03 0.68
CA ALA A 68 13.48 -10.99 1.30
C ALA A 68 12.99 -12.43 1.07
N THR A 69 11.69 -12.71 1.28
CA THR A 69 11.11 -14.03 1.00
C THR A 69 11.24 -14.42 -0.47
N VAL A 70 10.97 -13.49 -1.40
CA VAL A 70 11.12 -13.77 -2.84
C VAL A 70 12.58 -14.05 -3.19
N GLU A 71 13.52 -13.29 -2.65
CA GLU A 71 14.95 -13.50 -2.91
C GLU A 71 15.47 -14.80 -2.30
N GLN A 72 15.01 -15.17 -1.10
CA GLN A 72 15.29 -16.46 -0.50
C GLN A 72 14.75 -17.61 -1.38
N ASN A 73 13.49 -17.54 -1.81
CA ASN A 73 12.91 -18.58 -2.67
C ASN A 73 13.68 -18.71 -3.98
N ARG A 74 14.23 -17.61 -4.52
CA ARG A 74 15.07 -17.61 -5.72
C ARG A 74 16.43 -18.20 -5.51
N SER A 75 17.09 -17.90 -4.39
CA SER A 75 18.41 -18.47 -4.10
C SER A 75 18.30 -20.00 -3.93
N GLU A 76 17.28 -20.46 -3.21
CA GLU A 76 16.97 -21.89 -3.09
C GLU A 76 16.59 -22.52 -4.44
N LEU A 77 15.85 -21.79 -5.28
CA LEU A 77 15.51 -22.25 -6.63
C LEU A 77 16.73 -22.37 -7.54
N ARG A 78 17.67 -21.40 -7.51
CA ARG A 78 18.88 -21.44 -8.34
C ARG A 78 19.71 -22.69 -8.08
N THR A 79 19.84 -23.08 -6.81
CA THR A 79 20.52 -24.31 -6.42
C THR A 79 19.80 -25.54 -6.96
N ARG A 80 18.46 -25.62 -6.80
CA ARG A 80 17.66 -26.74 -7.32
C ARG A 80 17.72 -26.85 -8.84
N VAL A 81 17.59 -25.73 -9.55
CA VAL A 81 17.64 -25.69 -11.03
C VAL A 81 19.00 -26.15 -11.54
N GLN A 82 20.10 -25.85 -10.83
CA GLN A 82 21.42 -26.36 -11.20
C GLN A 82 21.49 -27.89 -11.11
N THR A 83 21.01 -28.48 -10.00
CA THR A 83 20.93 -29.94 -9.85
C THR A 83 20.01 -30.56 -10.92
N GLU A 84 18.84 -29.99 -11.16
CA GLU A 84 17.89 -30.47 -12.17
C GLU A 84 18.47 -30.38 -13.59
N ARG A 85 19.30 -29.37 -13.87
CA ARG A 85 19.99 -29.22 -15.15
C ARG A 85 21.00 -30.33 -15.37
N GLU A 86 21.75 -30.70 -14.35
CA GLU A 86 22.72 -31.80 -14.43
C GLU A 86 22.00 -33.14 -14.66
N GLN A 87 20.93 -33.39 -13.91
CA GLN A 87 20.08 -34.57 -14.12
C GLN A 87 19.45 -34.61 -15.52
N LEU A 88 19.05 -33.46 -16.06
CA LEU A 88 18.53 -33.38 -17.42
C LEU A 88 19.60 -33.75 -18.46
N LYS A 89 20.84 -33.27 -18.29
CA LYS A 89 21.96 -33.62 -19.18
C LYS A 89 22.24 -35.12 -19.17
N GLU A 90 22.24 -35.75 -18.01
CA GLU A 90 22.40 -37.20 -17.88
C GLU A 90 21.30 -37.96 -18.63
N LYS A 91 20.03 -37.55 -18.46
CA LYS A 91 18.89 -38.15 -19.17
C LYS A 91 18.96 -37.95 -20.68
N LEU A 92 19.48 -36.81 -21.13
CA LEU A 92 19.63 -36.50 -22.54
C LEU A 92 20.80 -37.25 -23.21
N ALA A 93 21.76 -37.79 -22.45
CA ALA A 93 22.86 -38.57 -23.00
C ALA A 93 22.39 -39.83 -23.75
N ALA A 94 21.23 -40.39 -23.37
CA ALA A 94 20.61 -41.55 -24.03
C ALA A 94 19.92 -41.21 -25.37
N ILE A 95 19.72 -39.93 -25.68
CA ILE A 95 19.08 -39.49 -26.93
C ILE A 95 20.09 -39.54 -28.07
N LYS A 96 19.69 -39.96 -29.28
CA LYS A 96 20.62 -40.02 -30.42
C LYS A 96 20.71 -38.69 -31.16
N ASP A 97 19.59 -38.03 -31.36
CA ASP A 97 19.52 -36.76 -32.09
C ASP A 97 20.07 -35.59 -31.26
N GLU A 98 21.26 -35.13 -31.64
CA GLU A 98 21.97 -34.04 -30.98
C GLU A 98 21.23 -32.70 -31.07
N ARG A 99 20.51 -32.44 -32.17
CA ARG A 99 19.71 -31.23 -32.33
C ARG A 99 18.56 -31.22 -31.33
N LYS A 100 17.90 -32.36 -31.10
CA LYS A 100 16.83 -32.47 -30.10
C LYS A 100 17.36 -32.24 -28.68
N LYS A 101 18.53 -32.79 -28.32
CA LYS A 101 19.15 -32.52 -27.01
C LYS A 101 19.35 -31.04 -26.76
N GLN A 102 20.04 -30.37 -27.69
CA GLN A 102 20.33 -28.94 -27.58
C GLN A 102 19.06 -28.10 -27.47
N ILE A 103 18.00 -28.46 -28.21
CA ILE A 103 16.71 -27.78 -28.10
C ILE A 103 16.12 -27.99 -26.70
N VAL A 104 16.08 -29.22 -26.18
CA VAL A 104 15.48 -29.52 -24.87
C VAL A 104 16.23 -28.80 -23.75
N GLU A 105 17.58 -28.82 -23.76
CA GLU A 105 18.39 -28.09 -22.77
C GLU A 105 18.12 -26.59 -22.81
N ARG A 106 18.11 -26.01 -24.01
CA ARG A 106 17.82 -24.59 -24.19
C ARG A 106 16.43 -24.24 -23.70
N VAL A 107 15.43 -25.09 -23.97
CA VAL A 107 14.06 -24.86 -23.49
C VAL A 107 13.98 -24.96 -21.97
N ALA A 108 14.60 -25.96 -21.34
CA ALA A 108 14.64 -26.07 -19.88
C ALA A 108 15.24 -24.83 -19.22
N GLN A 109 16.34 -24.31 -19.78
CA GLN A 109 16.94 -23.06 -19.32
C GLN A 109 15.98 -21.87 -19.49
N GLN A 110 15.39 -21.72 -20.68
CA GLN A 110 14.47 -20.61 -20.99
C GLN A 110 13.21 -20.60 -20.11
N LEU A 111 12.69 -21.76 -19.70
CA LEU A 111 11.51 -21.84 -18.83
C LEU A 111 11.79 -21.19 -17.46
N ASN A 112 12.92 -21.54 -16.84
CA ASN A 112 13.29 -21.01 -15.53
C ASN A 112 13.68 -19.52 -15.61
N GLU A 113 14.43 -19.12 -16.64
CA GLU A 113 14.75 -17.69 -16.88
C GLU A 113 13.48 -16.86 -17.14
N LEU A 114 12.49 -17.41 -17.84
CA LEU A 114 11.22 -16.73 -18.06
C LEU A 114 10.45 -16.58 -16.75
N ASN A 115 10.40 -17.63 -15.91
CA ASN A 115 9.76 -17.55 -14.60
C ASN A 115 10.39 -16.45 -13.73
N GLU A 116 11.72 -16.41 -13.65
CA GLU A 116 12.45 -15.40 -12.90
C GLU A 116 12.17 -13.98 -13.41
N ARG A 117 12.26 -13.76 -14.74
CA ARG A 117 11.97 -12.43 -15.33
C ARG A 117 10.54 -11.99 -15.08
N GLN A 118 9.57 -12.89 -15.19
CA GLN A 118 8.16 -12.56 -15.01
C GLN A 118 7.82 -12.27 -13.55
N THR A 119 8.30 -13.08 -12.61
CA THR A 119 8.11 -12.79 -11.18
C THR A 119 8.79 -11.49 -10.77
N ASN A 120 9.99 -11.19 -11.30
CA ASN A 120 10.66 -9.90 -11.11
C ASN A 120 9.80 -8.71 -11.54
N HIS A 121 9.23 -8.80 -12.74
CA HIS A 121 8.34 -7.76 -13.23
C HIS A 121 7.12 -7.58 -12.34
N LEU A 122 6.50 -8.68 -11.88
CA LEU A 122 5.31 -8.63 -11.03
C LEU A 122 5.59 -8.04 -9.64
N VAL A 123 6.77 -8.31 -9.05
CA VAL A 123 7.22 -7.64 -7.82
C VAL A 123 7.27 -6.13 -8.02
N GLN A 124 7.85 -5.66 -9.13
CA GLN A 124 7.93 -4.21 -9.43
C GLN A 124 6.55 -3.58 -9.65
N VAL A 125 5.60 -4.33 -10.22
CA VAL A 125 4.22 -3.86 -10.38
C VAL A 125 3.55 -3.71 -9.00
N LEU A 126 3.68 -4.71 -8.12
CA LEU A 126 3.12 -4.62 -6.76
C LEU A 126 3.71 -3.45 -5.97
N ASP A 127 5.01 -3.18 -6.09
CA ASP A 127 5.64 -2.02 -5.45
C ASP A 127 4.96 -0.69 -5.85
N LYS A 128 4.60 -0.54 -7.12
CA LYS A 128 3.89 0.66 -7.62
C LYS A 128 2.47 0.72 -7.10
N LEU A 129 1.78 -0.43 -7.04
CA LEU A 129 0.42 -0.52 -6.50
C LEU A 129 0.36 -0.18 -5.02
N ASP A 130 1.31 -0.69 -4.23
CA ASP A 130 1.42 -0.40 -2.80
C ASP A 130 1.70 1.09 -2.55
N THR A 131 2.59 1.68 -3.34
CA THR A 131 2.86 3.13 -3.32
C THR A 131 1.60 3.95 -3.64
N ALA A 132 0.84 3.54 -4.67
CA ALA A 132 -0.39 4.21 -5.05
C ALA A 132 -1.45 4.10 -3.95
N LEU A 133 -1.62 2.91 -3.36
CA LEU A 133 -2.57 2.68 -2.25
C LEU A 133 -2.19 3.48 -1.01
N GLY A 134 -0.89 3.59 -0.70
CA GLY A 134 -0.40 4.44 0.39
C GLY A 134 -0.81 5.91 0.21
N ARG A 135 -0.72 6.44 -1.02
CA ARG A 135 -1.20 7.81 -1.32
C ARG A 135 -2.71 7.95 -1.18
N VAL A 136 -3.48 6.94 -1.60
CA VAL A 136 -4.93 6.90 -1.39
C VAL A 136 -5.25 6.91 0.10
N GLY A 137 -4.53 6.12 0.92
CA GLY A 137 -4.65 6.11 2.38
C GLY A 137 -4.43 7.50 2.98
N THR A 138 -3.30 8.16 2.67
CA THR A 138 -3.00 9.50 3.21
C THR A 138 -4.07 10.54 2.83
N ARG A 139 -4.60 10.50 1.60
CA ARG A 139 -5.67 11.41 1.16
C ARG A 139 -7.01 11.07 1.83
N THR A 140 -7.27 9.79 2.08
CA THR A 140 -8.46 9.34 2.83
C THR A 140 -8.42 9.88 4.25
N ASP A 141 -7.28 9.79 4.92
CA ASP A 141 -7.16 10.29 6.28
C ASP A 141 -7.33 11.82 6.36
N LYS A 142 -6.84 12.57 5.36
CA LYS A 142 -7.11 14.02 5.25
C LYS A 142 -8.60 14.30 5.08
N ALA A 143 -9.29 13.54 4.24
CA ALA A 143 -10.73 13.70 4.06
C ALA A 143 -11.51 13.42 5.36
N GLU A 144 -11.10 12.40 6.12
CA GLU A 144 -11.66 12.08 7.44
C GLU A 144 -11.50 13.23 8.42
N ALA A 145 -10.29 13.82 8.49
CA ALA A 145 -10.01 14.98 9.34
C ALA A 145 -10.84 16.21 8.99
N ASN A 146 -11.34 16.29 7.74
CA ASN A 146 -12.27 17.33 7.29
C ASN A 146 -13.75 16.97 7.49
N GLY A 147 -14.04 15.92 8.27
CA GLY A 147 -15.40 15.48 8.56
C GLY A 147 -16.12 14.82 7.38
N ARG A 148 -15.38 14.32 6.37
CA ARG A 148 -15.96 13.58 5.25
C ARG A 148 -16.23 12.14 5.64
N ASP A 149 -17.34 11.59 5.16
CA ASP A 149 -17.58 10.15 5.24
C ASP A 149 -16.62 9.40 4.31
N ILE A 150 -15.76 8.59 4.91
CA ILE A 150 -14.72 7.81 4.25
C ILE A 150 -14.98 6.29 4.33
N SER A 151 -16.13 5.88 4.86
CA SER A 151 -16.46 4.47 5.14
C SER A 151 -16.25 3.58 3.90
N SER A 152 -16.84 3.97 2.77
CA SER A 152 -16.71 3.25 1.49
C SER A 152 -15.26 3.18 0.98
N VAL A 153 -14.48 4.24 1.18
CA VAL A 153 -13.06 4.30 0.80
C VAL A 153 -12.23 3.36 1.67
N ARG A 154 -12.49 3.32 2.99
CA ARG A 154 -11.81 2.38 3.91
C ARG A 154 -12.08 0.93 3.54
N THR A 155 -13.33 0.60 3.21
CA THR A 155 -13.68 -0.74 2.70
C THR A 155 -12.91 -1.07 1.43
N ALA A 156 -12.82 -0.13 0.47
CA ALA A 156 -12.07 -0.34 -0.76
C ALA A 156 -10.55 -0.48 -0.53
N ILE A 157 -9.97 0.28 0.41
CA ILE A 157 -8.57 0.16 0.83
C ILE A 157 -8.31 -1.21 1.46
N SER A 158 -9.20 -1.71 2.33
CA SER A 158 -9.08 -3.05 2.93
C SER A 158 -9.03 -4.13 1.85
N ALA A 159 -9.98 -4.10 0.92
CA ALA A 159 -10.02 -5.05 -0.20
C ALA A 159 -8.75 -4.97 -1.07
N ALA A 160 -8.19 -3.78 -1.27
CA ALA A 160 -6.94 -3.61 -1.99
C ALA A 160 -5.74 -4.20 -1.22
N ASN A 161 -5.66 -4.01 0.09
CA ASN A 161 -4.61 -4.61 0.94
C ASN A 161 -4.67 -6.14 0.92
N GLU A 162 -5.86 -6.71 1.00
CA GLU A 162 -6.09 -8.15 0.90
C GLU A 162 -5.62 -8.68 -0.47
N ALA A 163 -6.01 -8.02 -1.56
CA ALA A 163 -5.60 -8.40 -2.91
C ALA A 163 -4.09 -8.27 -3.14
N ILE A 164 -3.44 -7.24 -2.59
CA ILE A 164 -1.97 -7.09 -2.62
C ILE A 164 -1.31 -8.23 -1.84
N THR A 165 -1.84 -8.60 -0.66
CA THR A 165 -1.33 -9.70 0.16
C THR A 165 -1.44 -11.04 -0.57
N ALA A 166 -2.60 -11.32 -1.17
CA ALA A 166 -2.80 -12.52 -1.98
C ALA A 166 -1.85 -12.55 -3.19
N SER A 167 -1.61 -11.41 -3.83
CA SER A 167 -0.66 -11.30 -4.94
C SER A 167 0.78 -11.53 -4.51
N ARG A 168 1.19 -11.02 -3.34
CA ARG A 168 2.51 -11.29 -2.74
C ARG A 168 2.68 -12.80 -2.53
N ALA A 169 1.70 -13.46 -1.93
CA ALA A 169 1.74 -14.91 -1.72
C ALA A 169 1.86 -15.68 -3.06
N ALA A 170 1.06 -15.34 -4.06
CA ALA A 170 1.11 -15.97 -5.37
C ALA A 170 2.48 -15.80 -6.05
N ILE A 171 3.07 -14.60 -6.00
CA ILE A 171 4.40 -14.35 -6.56
C ILE A 171 5.48 -15.12 -5.79
N SER A 172 5.42 -15.15 -4.45
CA SER A 172 6.40 -15.88 -3.65
C SER A 172 6.39 -17.38 -3.96
N VAL A 173 5.19 -17.97 -4.09
CA VAL A 173 5.03 -19.37 -4.52
C VAL A 173 5.62 -19.57 -5.92
N GLN A 174 5.25 -18.70 -6.87
CA GLN A 174 5.70 -18.80 -8.25
C GLN A 174 7.23 -18.64 -8.39
N ALA A 175 7.84 -17.75 -7.60
CA ALA A 175 9.28 -17.52 -7.58
C ALA A 175 10.08 -18.72 -7.05
N GLY A 176 9.43 -19.63 -6.31
CA GLY A 176 10.03 -20.87 -5.80
C GLY A 176 9.81 -22.10 -6.70
N LYS A 177 9.12 -21.97 -7.84
CA LYS A 177 8.85 -23.09 -8.76
C LYS A 177 9.98 -23.27 -9.78
N SER A 178 10.42 -24.52 -9.96
CA SER A 178 11.23 -24.96 -11.09
C SER A 178 10.37 -25.65 -12.14
N TYR A 179 10.81 -25.58 -13.40
CA TYR A 179 10.16 -26.25 -14.52
C TYR A 179 11.14 -27.22 -15.16
N THR A 180 10.99 -28.49 -14.83
CA THR A 180 11.80 -29.58 -15.38
C THR A 180 11.10 -30.29 -16.53
N ILE A 181 11.91 -30.85 -17.43
CA ILE A 181 11.41 -31.66 -18.55
C ILE A 181 11.72 -33.11 -18.22
N ALA A 182 10.68 -33.92 -17.99
CA ALA A 182 10.81 -35.33 -17.71
C ALA A 182 11.07 -36.11 -19.01
N VAL A 183 12.34 -36.33 -19.33
CA VAL A 183 12.76 -37.10 -20.51
C VAL A 183 12.64 -38.59 -20.21
N THR A 184 11.85 -39.32 -21.00
CA THR A 184 11.73 -40.79 -20.97
C THR A 184 12.35 -41.44 -22.20
N ASP A 185 11.96 -40.96 -23.38
CA ASP A 185 12.39 -41.46 -24.67
C ASP A 185 12.37 -40.36 -25.74
N GLU A 186 12.95 -40.64 -26.90
CA GLU A 186 13.11 -39.65 -27.97
C GLU A 186 11.79 -39.28 -28.67
N ALA A 187 10.82 -40.18 -28.75
CA ALA A 187 9.55 -39.94 -29.41
C ALA A 187 8.65 -38.99 -28.57
N GLY A 188 8.73 -39.11 -27.25
CA GLY A 188 7.96 -38.31 -26.29
C GLY A 188 8.48 -36.89 -26.06
N LEU A 189 9.71 -36.57 -26.49
CA LEU A 189 10.37 -35.28 -26.20
C LEU A 189 9.51 -34.06 -26.53
N ARG A 190 8.86 -34.05 -27.70
CA ARG A 190 8.01 -32.93 -28.11
C ARG A 190 6.85 -32.70 -27.14
N LYS A 191 6.22 -33.79 -26.70
CA LYS A 191 5.07 -33.74 -25.78
C LYS A 191 5.50 -33.21 -24.42
N VAL A 192 6.55 -33.80 -23.81
CA VAL A 192 7.00 -33.41 -22.46
C VAL A 192 7.52 -31.96 -22.41
N VAL A 193 8.16 -31.48 -23.49
CA VAL A 193 8.53 -30.07 -23.64
C VAL A 193 7.29 -29.17 -23.72
N GLY A 194 6.28 -29.59 -24.48
CA GLY A 194 5.00 -28.88 -24.61
C GLY A 194 4.28 -28.78 -23.27
N ASP A 195 4.20 -29.89 -22.54
CA ASP A 195 3.57 -29.97 -21.23
C ASP A 195 4.27 -29.02 -20.23
N ALA A 196 5.61 -29.03 -20.18
CA ALA A 196 6.37 -28.13 -19.31
C ALA A 196 6.14 -26.63 -19.63
N ARG A 197 6.07 -26.29 -20.92
CA ARG A 197 5.72 -24.92 -21.37
C ARG A 197 4.31 -24.53 -20.95
N GLN A 198 3.34 -25.43 -21.09
CA GLN A 198 1.96 -25.17 -20.73
C GLN A 198 1.80 -24.99 -19.22
N THR A 199 2.49 -25.79 -18.41
CA THR A 199 2.49 -25.63 -16.95
C THR A 199 3.01 -24.25 -16.55
N LEU A 200 4.17 -23.83 -17.07
CA LEU A 200 4.69 -22.48 -16.82
C LEU A 200 3.71 -21.38 -17.26
N HIS A 201 3.09 -21.55 -18.42
CA HIS A 201 2.11 -20.59 -18.92
C HIS A 201 0.91 -20.44 -17.98
N ASN A 202 0.33 -21.56 -17.54
CA ASN A 202 -0.83 -21.58 -16.66
C ASN A 202 -0.50 -20.93 -15.32
N ASP A 203 0.61 -21.34 -14.72
CA ASP A 203 1.11 -20.82 -13.45
C ASP A 203 1.34 -19.30 -13.49
N LEU A 204 2.02 -18.81 -14.53
CA LEU A 204 2.23 -17.37 -14.72
C LEU A 204 0.92 -16.64 -15.03
N SER A 205 -0.02 -17.26 -15.74
CA SER A 205 -1.33 -16.67 -16.03
C SER A 205 -2.12 -16.45 -14.74
N GLU A 206 -2.15 -17.44 -13.85
CA GLU A 206 -2.78 -17.34 -12.53
C GLU A 206 -2.11 -16.27 -11.66
N THR A 207 -0.77 -16.25 -11.64
CA THR A 207 -0.01 -15.24 -10.88
C THR A 207 -0.31 -13.81 -11.39
N ARG A 208 -0.39 -13.63 -12.72
CA ARG A 208 -0.77 -12.34 -13.32
C ARG A 208 -2.20 -11.95 -13.00
N LYS A 209 -3.14 -12.90 -12.97
CA LYS A 209 -4.54 -12.63 -12.59
C LYS A 209 -4.63 -12.11 -11.15
N ALA A 210 -3.88 -12.70 -10.22
CA ALA A 210 -3.82 -12.20 -8.84
C ALA A 210 -3.36 -10.73 -8.79
N VAL A 211 -2.26 -10.41 -9.48
CA VAL A 211 -1.74 -9.02 -9.55
C VAL A 211 -2.72 -8.07 -10.24
N LYS A 212 -3.44 -8.55 -11.26
CA LYS A 212 -4.51 -7.77 -11.91
C LYS A 212 -5.65 -7.47 -10.95
N THR A 213 -6.07 -8.44 -10.13
CA THR A 213 -7.08 -8.22 -9.08
C THR A 213 -6.62 -7.15 -8.09
N ALA A 214 -5.35 -7.18 -7.67
CA ALA A 214 -4.78 -6.11 -6.83
C ALA A 214 -4.80 -4.75 -7.52
N HIS A 215 -4.40 -4.68 -8.79
CA HIS A 215 -4.47 -3.45 -9.59
C HIS A 215 -5.89 -2.88 -9.63
N ASP A 216 -6.88 -3.72 -9.95
CA ASP A 216 -8.27 -3.29 -10.10
C ASP A 216 -8.87 -2.87 -8.74
N ALA A 217 -8.48 -3.51 -7.64
CA ALA A 217 -8.86 -3.10 -6.29
C ALA A 217 -8.25 -1.75 -5.88
N VAL A 218 -6.96 -1.52 -6.16
CA VAL A 218 -6.30 -0.22 -5.90
C VAL A 218 -6.95 0.88 -6.75
N LYS A 219 -7.22 0.60 -8.03
CA LYS A 219 -7.94 1.54 -8.91
C LYS A 219 -9.32 1.87 -8.32
N LYS A 220 -10.07 0.86 -7.86
CA LYS A 220 -11.39 1.06 -7.23
C LYS A 220 -11.28 2.00 -6.02
N ALA A 221 -10.33 1.75 -5.11
CA ALA A 221 -10.11 2.61 -3.95
C ALA A 221 -9.81 4.06 -4.35
N ALA A 222 -8.95 4.27 -5.35
CA ALA A 222 -8.64 5.59 -5.87
C ALA A 222 -9.86 6.30 -6.49
N THR A 223 -10.68 5.57 -7.26
CA THR A 223 -11.89 6.12 -7.88
C THR A 223 -12.98 6.43 -6.86
N THR A 224 -13.15 5.60 -5.83
CA THR A 224 -14.10 5.86 -4.74
C THR A 224 -13.69 7.11 -3.95
N LEU A 225 -12.39 7.25 -3.66
CA LEU A 225 -11.88 8.47 -3.02
C LEU A 225 -12.14 9.71 -3.89
N ALA A 226 -11.96 9.62 -5.21
CA ALA A 226 -12.17 10.75 -6.12
C ALA A 226 -13.62 11.26 -6.17
N GLN A 227 -14.59 10.46 -5.72
CA GLN A 227 -16.00 10.86 -5.62
C GLN A 227 -16.27 11.74 -4.40
N ILE A 228 -15.35 11.78 -3.43
CA ILE A 228 -15.49 12.63 -2.24
C ILE A 228 -15.01 14.06 -2.61
N PRO A 229 -15.83 15.11 -2.39
CA PRO A 229 -15.42 16.48 -2.66
C PRO A 229 -14.29 16.94 -1.73
N GLN A 230 -13.36 17.74 -2.27
CA GLN A 230 -12.32 18.44 -1.50
C GLN A 230 -11.42 17.51 -0.66
N VAL A 231 -11.12 16.29 -1.15
CA VAL A 231 -10.26 15.31 -0.46
C VAL A 231 -8.85 15.79 -0.15
N ASP A 232 -8.36 16.79 -0.88
CA ASP A 232 -7.01 17.34 -0.72
C ASP A 232 -6.96 18.66 0.07
N GLU A 233 -8.11 19.31 0.31
CA GLU A 233 -8.18 20.59 1.03
C GLU A 233 -8.30 20.33 2.53
N LEU A 234 -7.32 20.74 3.33
CA LEU A 234 -7.55 20.95 4.77
C LEU A 234 -8.41 22.20 4.90
N LYS A 235 -9.70 22.07 5.28
CA LYS A 235 -10.53 23.24 5.59
C LYS A 235 -9.99 23.89 6.86
N VAL A 236 -9.06 24.81 6.70
CA VAL A 236 -8.82 25.84 7.69
C VAL A 236 -10.02 26.78 7.56
N GLU A 237 -11.02 26.63 8.43
CA GLU A 237 -12.07 27.64 8.49
C GLU A 237 -11.38 29.01 8.64
N PRO A 238 -11.73 30.00 7.79
CA PRO A 238 -11.18 31.34 7.94
C PRO A 238 -11.51 31.76 9.36
N SER A 239 -10.48 32.09 10.14
CA SER A 239 -10.67 32.78 11.39
C SER A 239 -11.56 33.97 11.08
N ALA A 240 -12.76 34.02 11.66
CA ALA A 240 -13.62 35.18 11.60
C ALA A 240 -12.74 36.41 11.90
N THR A 241 -12.46 37.13 10.83
CA THR A 241 -11.79 38.43 10.69
C THR A 241 -12.95 39.29 10.18
N GLU A 242 -13.39 40.35 10.83
CA GLU A 242 -12.90 41.18 11.93
C GLU A 242 -14.08 41.55 12.85
#